data_AF-A0A6A6HVN5-F1
#
_entry.id   AF-A0A6A6HVN5-F1
#
_cell.length_a   1.000
_cell.length_b   1.000
_cell.length_c   1.000
_cell.angle_alpha   90.00
_cell.angle_beta   90.00
_cell.angle_gamma   90.00
#
_symmetry.space_group_name_H-M   'P 1'
#
loop_
_entity.id
_entity.type
_entity.pdbx_description
1 polymer ?
#
loop_
_entity_poly.entity_id
_entity_poly.type
_entity_poly.pdbx_seq_one_letter_code
_entity_poly.pdbx_strand_id
1 'polypeptide(L)'
;MSFRGTPRGGRGGGGFGRGGANFTPRGGGLTFVDVLLTGHVEMGTFVHDVEGEMFCESINPKIPYFNAPIYLENKTPVGKVDEILGPLNQVYFTIKPQEGIQAKSFKVGDKFYIGGDKLLPLDR
;
A
#
# COMPACT_ATOMS: atom_id res chain seq x y z
N MET A 1 37.28 60.44 -20.51
CA MET A 1 36.47 59.20 -20.55
C MET A 1 35.06 59.53 -20.07
N SER A 2 34.06 59.01 -20.78
CA SER A 2 32.65 59.46 -20.77
C SER A 2 31.85 59.08 -19.52
N PHE A 3 30.74 59.78 -19.39
CA PHE A 3 29.91 60.04 -18.21
C PHE A 3 29.01 58.88 -17.77
N ARG A 4 28.70 58.88 -16.46
CA ARG A 4 27.62 58.12 -15.80
C ARG A 4 26.25 58.55 -16.33
N GLY A 5 25.33 57.59 -16.51
CA GLY A 5 23.92 57.91 -16.71
C GLY A 5 23.07 56.69 -17.04
N THR A 6 22.34 56.17 -16.06
CA THR A 6 21.15 55.36 -16.29
C THR A 6 19.95 56.30 -16.50
N PRO A 7 19.13 56.04 -17.53
CA PRO A 7 17.68 56.14 -17.39
C PRO A 7 17.03 54.84 -17.88
N ARG A 8 16.22 54.14 -17.08
CA ARG A 8 14.83 54.48 -16.74
C ARG A 8 13.90 54.33 -17.94
N GLY A 9 13.14 53.23 -17.94
CA GLY A 9 11.84 53.07 -18.60
C GLY A 9 11.95 52.70 -20.08
N GLY A 10 11.32 51.64 -20.57
CA GLY A 10 10.34 50.73 -19.99
C GLY A 10 9.58 50.07 -21.13
N ARG A 11 8.59 49.25 -20.73
CA ARG A 11 7.35 48.94 -21.46
C ARG A 11 7.27 47.56 -22.13
N GLY A 12 6.38 46.76 -21.54
CA GLY A 12 5.63 45.67 -22.19
C GLY A 12 6.27 44.30 -22.02
N GLY A 13 5.60 43.27 -21.52
CA GLY A 13 4.23 43.06 -21.09
C GLY A 13 4.27 41.80 -20.22
N GLY A 14 3.43 41.71 -19.19
CA GLY A 14 2.21 40.94 -19.36
C GLY A 14 2.46 39.46 -19.04
N GLY A 15 2.04 39.00 -17.86
CA GLY A 15 2.12 37.58 -17.56
C GLY A 15 2.00 37.26 -16.08
N PHE A 16 0.79 37.42 -15.54
CA PHE A 16 0.39 36.73 -14.32
C PHE A 16 0.56 35.22 -14.50
N GLY A 17 1.32 34.58 -13.62
CA GLY A 17 1.52 33.13 -13.65
C GLY A 17 2.06 32.61 -12.32
N ARG A 18 1.16 32.41 -11.37
CA ARG A 18 1.37 31.61 -10.16
C ARG A 18 1.96 30.23 -10.51
N GLY A 19 2.93 29.76 -9.74
CA GLY A 19 3.39 28.36 -9.76
C GLY A 19 4.87 28.31 -9.38
N GLY A 20 5.25 28.12 -8.12
CA GLY A 20 4.77 27.03 -7.29
C GLY A 20 5.84 25.95 -7.32
N ALA A 21 6.83 26.14 -6.46
CA ALA A 21 7.72 25.15 -5.90
C ALA A 21 8.12 23.95 -6.78
N ASN A 22 9.35 24.01 -7.29
CA ASN A 22 10.14 22.84 -7.63
C ASN A 22 10.43 22.04 -6.34
N PHE A 23 9.42 21.31 -5.85
CA PHE A 23 9.64 20.13 -5.02
C PHE A 23 9.72 18.95 -5.96
N THR A 24 10.94 18.54 -6.29
CA THR A 24 11.19 17.20 -6.82
C THR A 24 11.11 16.23 -5.63
N PRO A 25 10.08 15.38 -5.49
CA PRO A 25 10.15 14.28 -4.54
C PRO A 25 11.00 13.21 -5.20
N ARG A 26 12.29 13.26 -4.88
CA ARG A 26 13.19 12.13 -4.88
C ARG A 26 12.55 11.04 -3.99
N GLY A 27 12.08 9.97 -4.60
CA GLY A 27 11.57 8.80 -3.90
C GLY A 27 10.35 8.24 -4.60
N GLY A 28 10.56 7.19 -5.40
CA GLY A 28 9.49 6.38 -5.98
C GLY A 28 8.71 5.66 -4.89
N GLY A 29 7.84 6.40 -4.21
CA GLY A 29 6.70 5.84 -3.52
C GLY A 29 5.73 5.40 -4.60
N LEU A 30 5.46 4.09 -4.63
CA LEU A 30 4.41 3.46 -5.43
C LEU A 30 3.19 4.38 -5.46
N THR A 31 2.87 4.90 -6.64
CA THR A 31 1.70 5.74 -6.82
C THR A 31 0.48 4.89 -6.51
N PHE A 32 -0.50 5.45 -5.80
CA PHE A 32 -1.81 4.85 -5.52
C PHE A 32 -2.51 4.26 -6.77
N VAL A 33 -2.03 4.60 -7.97
CA VAL A 33 -2.50 4.10 -9.26
C VAL A 33 -1.99 2.69 -9.58
N ASP A 34 -0.80 2.30 -9.10
CA ASP A 34 -0.24 0.96 -9.37
C ASP A 34 -0.98 -0.15 -8.60
N VAL A 35 -1.49 0.19 -7.40
CA VAL A 35 -2.36 -0.67 -6.57
C VAL A 35 -3.75 -0.86 -7.22
N LEU A 36 -4.17 0.04 -8.12
CA LEU A 36 -5.48 -0.02 -8.78
C LEU A 36 -5.49 -0.94 -10.02
N LEU A 37 -4.33 -1.17 -10.66
CA LEU A 37 -4.22 -2.00 -11.86
C LEU A 37 -4.01 -3.48 -11.53
N THR A 38 -3.41 -3.78 -10.38
CA THR A 38 -3.28 -5.14 -9.85
C THR A 38 -4.48 -5.42 -8.95
N GLY A 39 -5.51 -6.07 -9.51
CA GLY A 39 -6.72 -6.45 -8.78
C GLY A 39 -6.39 -7.13 -7.44
N HIS A 40 -7.25 -6.91 -6.44
CA HIS A 40 -7.11 -7.59 -5.16
C HIS A 40 -7.30 -9.09 -5.37
N VAL A 41 -6.34 -9.88 -4.91
CA VAL A 41 -6.35 -11.35 -5.07
C VAL A 41 -6.71 -11.98 -3.75
N GLU A 42 -7.46 -13.08 -3.80
CA GLU A 42 -7.74 -13.92 -2.63
C GLU A 42 -6.42 -14.39 -2.01
N MET A 43 -6.23 -14.09 -0.73
CA MET A 43 -5.00 -14.39 0.01
C MET A 43 -5.20 -15.56 0.97
N GLY A 44 -6.23 -15.48 1.81
CA GLY A 44 -6.46 -16.49 2.84
C GLY A 44 -7.85 -16.44 3.42
N THR A 45 -8.14 -17.45 4.24
CA THR A 45 -9.39 -17.55 5.00
C THR A 45 -9.11 -17.48 6.49
N PHE A 46 -9.99 -16.82 7.23
CA PHE A 46 -9.92 -16.75 8.68
C PHE A 46 -10.09 -18.15 9.28
N VAL A 47 -9.22 -18.52 10.21
CA VAL A 47 -9.30 -19.79 10.95
C VAL A 47 -9.66 -19.54 12.40
N HIS A 48 -8.90 -18.70 13.12
CA HIS A 48 -9.20 -18.33 14.50
C HIS A 48 -8.46 -17.06 14.93
N ASP A 49 -8.87 -16.43 16.03
CA ASP A 49 -8.13 -15.34 16.65
C ASP A 49 -7.06 -15.86 17.63
N VAL A 50 -5.87 -15.25 17.60
CA VAL A 50 -4.75 -15.58 18.49
C VAL A 50 -4.21 -14.28 19.08
N GLU A 51 -4.35 -14.10 20.39
CA GLU A 51 -3.80 -12.94 21.13
C GLU A 51 -4.15 -11.55 20.55
N GLY A 52 -5.28 -11.45 19.84
CA GLY A 52 -5.71 -10.20 19.19
C GLY A 52 -5.29 -10.07 17.72
N GLU A 53 -4.57 -11.04 17.18
CA GLU A 53 -4.27 -11.19 15.76
C GLU A 53 -5.21 -12.19 15.09
N MET A 54 -5.32 -12.10 13.77
CA MET A 54 -6.15 -13.00 12.97
C MET A 54 -5.28 -14.08 12.35
N PHE A 55 -5.48 -15.32 12.75
CA PHE A 55 -4.79 -16.46 12.15
C PHE A 55 -5.53 -16.93 10.90
N CYS A 56 -4.84 -16.94 9.78
CA CYS A 56 -5.41 -17.22 8.47
C CYS A 56 -4.66 -18.33 7.75
N GLU A 57 -5.41 -19.17 7.02
CA GLU A 57 -4.86 -20.18 6.12
C GLU A 57 -4.73 -19.58 4.72
N SER A 58 -3.56 -19.73 4.10
CA SER A 58 -3.33 -19.30 2.71
C SER A 58 -4.09 -20.20 1.74
N ILE A 59 -4.89 -19.57 0.89
CA ILE A 59 -5.53 -20.23 -0.27
C ILE A 59 -4.80 -19.90 -1.58
N ASN A 60 -3.75 -19.09 -1.49
CA ASN A 60 -2.93 -18.68 -2.62
C ASN A 60 -1.65 -19.51 -2.67
N PRO A 61 -1.19 -19.94 -3.87
CA PRO A 61 0.12 -20.56 -4.01
C PRO A 61 1.26 -19.58 -3.67
N LYS A 62 1.08 -18.27 -3.85
CA LYS A 62 2.14 -17.28 -3.59
C LYS A 62 2.20 -16.90 -2.11
N ILE A 63 3.40 -16.55 -1.66
CA ILE A 63 3.66 -16.12 -0.28
C ILE A 63 3.43 -14.59 -0.18
N PRO A 64 2.71 -14.08 0.81
CA PRO A 64 2.53 -12.63 0.97
C PRO A 64 3.82 -11.96 1.44
N TYR A 65 4.02 -10.67 1.15
CA TYR A 65 5.09 -9.93 1.83
C TYR A 65 4.74 -9.67 3.30
N PHE A 66 5.77 -9.68 4.15
CA PHE A 66 5.68 -9.12 5.49
C PHE A 66 5.21 -7.67 5.45
N ASN A 67 4.36 -7.28 6.40
CA ASN A 67 3.72 -5.96 6.48
C ASN A 67 2.87 -5.58 5.24
N ALA A 68 2.51 -6.53 4.38
CA ALA A 68 1.60 -6.24 3.28
C ALA A 68 0.19 -5.90 3.83
N PRO A 69 -0.47 -4.86 3.30
CA PRO A 69 -1.82 -4.50 3.71
C PRO A 69 -2.81 -5.57 3.25
N ILE A 70 -3.72 -5.93 4.15
CA ILE A 70 -4.80 -6.89 3.93
C ILE A 70 -6.14 -6.17 3.92
N TYR A 71 -7.00 -6.60 3.01
CA TYR A 71 -8.29 -6.00 2.72
C TYR A 71 -9.42 -7.04 2.78
N LEU A 72 -10.65 -6.56 2.97
CA LEU A 72 -11.86 -7.34 2.70
C LEU A 72 -12.25 -7.25 1.22
N GLU A 73 -13.27 -8.01 0.82
CA GLU A 73 -13.80 -8.02 -0.56
C GLU A 73 -14.26 -6.63 -1.03
N ASN A 74 -14.83 -5.85 -0.12
CA ASN A 74 -15.22 -4.45 -0.35
C ASN A 74 -14.02 -3.48 -0.40
N LYS A 75 -12.77 -3.98 -0.39
CA LYS A 75 -11.52 -3.22 -0.38
C LYS A 75 -11.28 -2.39 0.88
N THR A 76 -12.00 -2.65 1.98
CA THR A 76 -11.70 -1.97 3.24
C THR A 76 -10.43 -2.56 3.85
N PRO A 77 -9.45 -1.73 4.24
CA PRO A 77 -8.25 -2.21 4.92
C PRO A 77 -8.64 -2.80 6.27
N VAL A 78 -8.06 -3.95 6.60
CA VAL A 78 -8.30 -4.67 7.88
C VAL A 78 -7.09 -4.61 8.78
N GLY A 79 -5.91 -4.66 8.18
CA GLY A 79 -4.67 -4.78 8.90
C GLY A 79 -3.54 -5.09 7.94
N LYS A 80 -2.49 -5.70 8.47
CA LYS A 80 -1.30 -6.08 7.71
C LYS A 80 -0.77 -7.44 8.14
N VAL A 81 -0.08 -8.11 7.24
CA VAL A 81 0.60 -9.39 7.53
C VAL A 81 1.72 -9.16 8.54
N ASP A 82 1.76 -9.93 9.63
CA ASP A 82 2.82 -9.84 10.65
C ASP A 82 3.74 -11.06 10.57
N GLU A 83 3.17 -12.27 10.67
CA GLU A 83 3.93 -13.52 10.63
C GLU A 83 3.47 -14.45 9.51
N ILE A 84 4.42 -15.21 8.96
CA ILE A 84 4.17 -16.24 7.95
C ILE A 84 4.84 -17.53 8.44
N LEU A 85 4.08 -18.60 8.50
CA LEU A 85 4.50 -19.88 9.07
C LEU A 85 3.81 -21.07 8.37
N GLY A 86 4.12 -22.28 8.84
CA GLY A 86 3.58 -23.51 8.27
C GLY A 86 4.47 -24.15 7.20
N PRO A 87 4.16 -25.40 6.81
CA PRO A 87 4.88 -26.09 5.74
C PRO A 87 4.60 -25.47 4.36
N LEU A 88 5.48 -25.69 3.39
CA LEU A 88 5.34 -25.16 2.02
C LEU A 88 4.02 -25.54 1.33
N ASN A 89 3.44 -26.69 1.70
CA ASN A 89 2.17 -27.16 1.13
C ASN A 89 0.94 -26.50 1.77
N GLN A 90 1.09 -25.92 2.96
CA GLN A 90 -0.01 -25.33 3.72
C GLN A 90 0.53 -24.16 4.55
N VAL A 91 0.60 -22.99 3.91
CA VAL A 91 1.11 -21.77 4.53
C VAL A 91 0.01 -21.13 5.36
N TYR A 92 0.37 -20.70 6.56
CA TYR A 92 -0.45 -19.90 7.44
C TYR A 92 0.19 -18.54 7.65
N PHE A 93 -0.63 -17.54 7.95
CA PHE A 93 -0.13 -16.20 8.27
C PHE A 93 -1.01 -15.54 9.31
N THR A 94 -0.40 -14.64 10.10
CA THR A 94 -1.13 -13.77 11.03
C THR A 94 -1.33 -12.41 10.40
N ILE A 95 -2.49 -11.82 10.68
CA ILE A 95 -2.78 -10.43 10.34
C ILE A 95 -2.88 -9.65 11.64
N LYS A 96 -2.06 -8.61 11.76
CA LYS A 96 -2.20 -7.60 12.79
C LYS A 96 -3.33 -6.65 12.41
N PRO A 97 -4.48 -6.66 13.11
CA PRO A 97 -5.58 -5.76 12.81
C PRO A 97 -5.16 -4.31 13.08
N GLN A 98 -5.70 -3.38 12.30
CA GLN A 98 -5.55 -1.95 12.56
C GLN A 98 -6.48 -1.50 13.70
N GLU A 99 -6.27 -0.27 14.18
CA GLU A 99 -7.10 0.30 15.24
C GLU A 99 -8.60 0.27 14.91
N GLY A 100 -9.40 -0.18 15.88
CA GLY A 100 -10.85 -0.31 15.73
C GLY A 100 -11.33 -1.64 15.13
N ILE A 101 -10.42 -2.51 14.67
CA ILE A 101 -10.75 -3.85 14.17
C ILE A 101 -10.43 -4.89 15.23
N GLN A 102 -11.41 -5.74 15.53
CA GLN A 102 -11.28 -6.84 16.48
C GLN A 102 -11.21 -8.16 15.72
N ALA A 103 -10.15 -8.95 15.93
CA ALA A 103 -10.00 -10.26 15.31
C ALA A 103 -11.22 -11.18 15.56
N LYS A 104 -11.80 -11.10 16.77
CA LYS A 104 -13.00 -11.85 17.19
C LYS A 104 -14.29 -11.52 16.42
N SER A 105 -14.30 -10.43 15.65
CA SER A 105 -15.47 -10.06 14.85
C SER A 105 -15.61 -10.90 13.57
N PHE A 106 -14.54 -11.56 13.16
CA PHE A 106 -14.51 -12.43 11.98
C PHE A 106 -14.90 -13.86 12.34
N LYS A 107 -15.45 -14.56 11.35
CA LYS A 107 -15.87 -15.96 11.45
C LYS A 107 -14.99 -16.84 10.59
N VAL A 108 -14.89 -18.10 10.99
CA VAL A 108 -14.15 -19.11 10.23
C VAL A 108 -14.66 -19.16 8.80
N GLY A 109 -13.75 -19.05 7.83
CA GLY A 109 -14.06 -19.00 6.40
C GLY A 109 -14.21 -17.60 5.81
N ASP A 110 -14.17 -16.52 6.61
CA ASP A 110 -14.14 -15.16 6.08
C ASP A 110 -12.89 -14.97 5.20
N LYS A 111 -13.09 -14.43 4.00
CA LYS A 111 -12.02 -14.27 3.01
C LYS A 111 -11.29 -12.94 3.17
N PHE A 112 -9.98 -12.99 3.04
CA PHE A 112 -9.10 -11.83 3.01
C PHE A 112 -8.37 -11.71 1.68
N TYR A 113 -8.09 -10.47 1.31
CA TYR A 113 -7.54 -10.09 0.02
C TYR A 113 -6.27 -9.27 0.18
N ILE A 114 -5.38 -9.36 -0.81
CA ILE A 114 -4.10 -8.64 -0.86
C ILE A 114 -3.91 -8.01 -2.25
N GLY A 115 -3.11 -6.94 -2.32
CA GLY A 115 -2.66 -6.41 -3.61
C GLY A 115 -1.82 -7.43 -4.37
N GLY A 116 -2.10 -7.64 -5.66
CA GLY A 116 -1.38 -8.61 -6.48
C GLY A 116 0.11 -8.30 -6.65
N ASP A 117 0.51 -7.03 -6.44
CA ASP A 117 1.89 -6.55 -6.40
C ASP A 117 2.63 -6.93 -5.11
N LYS A 118 1.90 -7.39 -4.07
CA LYS A 118 2.43 -7.74 -2.75
C LYS A 118 2.55 -9.25 -2.52
N LEU A 119 2.82 -10.01 -3.58
CA LEU A 119 3.03 -11.45 -3.54
C LEU A 119 4.43 -11.83 -4.03
N LEU A 120 5.10 -12.70 -3.28
CA LEU A 120 6.35 -13.34 -3.65
C LEU A 120 6.08 -14.60 -4.48
N PRO A 121 6.75 -14.79 -5.63
CA PRO A 121 6.70 -16.07 -6.35
C PRO A 121 7.37 -17.16 -5.51
N LEU A 122 6.82 -18.39 -5.56
CA LEU A 122 7.40 -19.56 -4.87
C LEU A 122 8.73 -19.98 -5.50
N ASP A 123 8.85 -19.83 -6.82
CA ASP A 123 10.07 -20.14 -7.56
C ASP A 123 10.91 -18.88 -7.72
N ARG A 124 12.21 -19.02 -7.47
CA ARG A 124 13.22 -17.96 -7.68
C ARG A 124 14.02 -18.23 -8.96
#